data_AF-A0A9P5Q5Q2-F1
#
_entry.id   AF-A0A9P5Q5Q2-F1
#
_cell.length_a   1.000
_cell.length_b   1.000
_cell.length_c   1.000
_cell.angle_alpha   90.00
_cell.angle_beta   90.00
_cell.angle_gamma   90.00
#
_symmetry.space_group_name_H-M   'P 1'
#
loop_
_entity.id
_entity.type
_entity.pdbx_description
1 polymer ?
#
loop_
_entity_poly.entity_id
_entity_poly.type
_entity_poly.pdbx_seq_one_letter_code
_entity_poly.pdbx_strand_id
1 'polypeptide(L)'
;MEQPSIELSHETESRLQLLVQAAEALGLEDPSLIGSSPFSCYDLLILTVLVRFYQRLTNLSSRRLNLKLSLNRAIYIEEELRIHLAGVEAELSLIKKSSESLIDGSIDQNTETAESLERQRQAIVRKAKEYQAQLAQLNSMSPPESLSTVISDLEQLQDRNKEREQAIRRKRKRIEAFRGLPANPELARLSLLQATHNLRELTRAREGLLSRMIENERSR
;
A
#
# COMPACT_ATOMS: atom_id res chain seq x y z
N MET A 1 55.46 17.56 -1.25
CA MET A 1 54.68 16.33 -0.96
C MET A 1 53.43 16.42 -1.80
N GLU A 2 53.46 15.77 -2.96
CA GLU A 2 52.42 15.82 -3.99
C GLU A 2 51.27 14.90 -3.57
N GLN A 3 50.05 15.45 -3.55
CA GLN A 3 48.84 14.67 -3.32
C GLN A 3 48.57 13.81 -4.56
N PRO A 4 48.29 12.51 -4.44
CA PRO A 4 47.89 11.70 -5.58
C PRO A 4 46.47 12.10 -6.00
N SER A 5 46.37 12.78 -7.14
CA SER A 5 45.12 13.03 -7.84
C SER A 5 44.53 11.67 -8.26
N ILE A 6 43.49 11.21 -7.57
CA ILE A 6 42.76 10.01 -7.95
C ILE A 6 41.91 10.41 -9.17
N GLU A 7 42.36 10.03 -10.36
CA GLU A 7 41.60 10.20 -11.60
C GLU A 7 40.37 9.28 -11.53
N LEU A 8 39.22 9.85 -11.14
CA LEU A 8 37.93 9.18 -11.20
C LEU A 8 37.53 9.01 -12.66
N SER A 9 37.05 7.82 -13.02
CA SER A 9 36.54 7.55 -14.36
C SER A 9 35.41 8.53 -14.71
N HIS A 10 35.45 9.12 -15.90
CA HIS A 10 34.44 10.07 -16.41
C HIS A 10 32.99 9.58 -16.24
N GLU A 11 32.78 8.26 -16.26
CA GLU A 11 31.47 7.65 -16.02
C GLU A 11 31.00 7.80 -14.55
N THR A 12 31.92 7.69 -13.60
CA THR A 12 31.64 7.89 -12.17
C THR A 12 31.35 9.34 -11.84
N GLU A 13 32.05 10.28 -12.47
CA GLU A 13 31.78 11.72 -12.35
C GLU A 13 30.40 12.07 -12.90
N SER A 14 30.05 11.55 -14.08
CA SER A 14 28.73 11.77 -14.69
C SER A 14 27.59 11.23 -13.82
N ARG A 15 27.78 10.05 -13.20
CA ARG A 15 26.80 9.46 -12.28
C ARG A 15 26.68 10.22 -10.96
N LEU A 16 27.79 10.71 -10.42
CA LEU A 16 27.80 11.57 -9.24
C LEU A 16 27.12 12.90 -9.52
N GLN A 17 27.33 13.49 -10.70
CA GLN A 17 26.69 14.73 -11.10
C GLN A 17 25.17 14.58 -11.26
N LEU A 18 24.70 13.46 -11.80
CA LEU A 18 23.27 13.10 -11.85
C LEU A 18 22.67 12.91 -10.44
N LEU A 19 23.41 12.30 -9.52
CA LEU A 19 23.00 12.14 -8.13
C LEU A 19 22.93 13.47 -7.39
N VAL A 20 23.87 14.39 -7.65
CA VAL A 20 23.88 15.75 -7.10
C VAL A 20 22.68 16.54 -7.63
N GLN A 21 22.43 16.53 -8.95
CA GLN A 21 21.25 17.18 -9.55
C GLN A 21 19.94 16.59 -9.03
N ALA A 22 19.87 15.27 -8.83
CA ALA A 22 18.71 14.63 -8.21
C ALA A 22 18.55 15.02 -6.74
N ALA A 23 19.64 15.17 -5.99
CA ALA A 23 19.62 15.60 -4.60
C ALA A 23 19.19 17.08 -4.44
N GLU A 24 19.64 17.96 -5.34
CA GLU A 24 19.23 19.36 -5.43
C GLU A 24 17.74 19.48 -5.78
N ALA A 25 17.27 18.75 -6.80
CA ALA A 25 15.86 18.70 -7.16
C ALA A 25 14.95 18.14 -6.04
N LEU A 26 15.52 17.37 -5.11
CA LEU A 26 14.83 16.83 -3.94
C LEU A 26 14.89 17.75 -2.71
N GLY A 27 15.58 18.90 -2.80
CA GLY A 27 15.63 19.92 -1.76
C GLY A 27 16.45 19.51 -0.52
N LEU A 28 17.55 18.79 -0.70
CA LEU A 28 18.42 18.32 0.39
C LEU A 28 19.44 19.37 0.89
N GLU A 29 19.28 20.65 0.51
CA GLU A 29 20.22 21.76 0.74
C GLU A 29 20.22 22.38 2.15
N ASP A 30 20.13 21.59 3.23
CA ASP A 30 20.39 22.13 4.59
C ASP A 30 21.77 21.68 5.11
N PRO A 31 22.86 22.39 4.76
CA PRO A 31 24.21 22.11 5.27
C PRO A 31 24.49 22.70 6.67
N SER A 32 23.49 23.28 7.35
CA SER A 32 23.68 23.95 8.66
C SER A 32 24.04 23.01 9.83
N LEU A 33 24.05 21.69 9.62
CA LEU A 33 24.50 20.69 10.59
C LEU A 33 25.94 20.20 10.35
N ILE A 34 26.64 20.70 9.33
CA ILE A 34 28.03 20.35 9.01
C ILE A 34 28.98 21.29 9.77
N GLY A 35 28.81 21.35 11.09
CA GLY A 35 29.70 22.06 11.99
C GLY A 35 30.60 21.08 12.75
N SER A 36 31.89 21.07 12.41
CA SER A 36 33.04 20.55 13.18
C SER A 36 33.27 19.03 13.29
N SER A 37 34.02 18.44 12.33
CA SER A 37 35.00 17.34 12.53
C SER A 37 35.40 16.69 11.19
N PRO A 38 36.67 16.74 10.72
CA PRO A 38 37.00 16.36 9.34
C PRO A 38 37.32 14.88 9.07
N PHE A 39 37.37 13.98 10.05
CA PHE A 39 37.98 12.65 9.81
C PHE A 39 37.10 11.40 10.08
N SER A 40 35.82 11.55 10.42
CA SER A 40 34.85 10.42 10.54
C SER A 40 33.51 10.69 9.83
N CYS A 41 33.45 11.77 9.04
CA CYS A 41 32.21 12.41 8.58
C CYS A 41 31.63 11.79 7.30
N TYR A 42 32.45 11.26 6.39
CA TYR A 42 31.99 10.86 5.06
C TYR A 42 31.02 9.67 5.06
N ASP A 43 31.29 8.62 5.86
CA ASP A 43 30.40 7.46 5.93
C ASP A 43 29.05 7.79 6.60
N LEU A 44 29.05 8.66 7.62
CA LEU A 44 27.82 9.11 8.29
C LEU A 44 27.01 10.05 7.38
N LEU A 45 27.69 10.91 6.62
CA LEU A 45 27.07 11.80 5.64
C LEU A 45 26.43 11.00 4.49
N ILE A 46 27.13 10.00 3.96
CA ILE A 46 26.57 9.11 2.93
C ILE A 46 25.35 8.37 3.47
N LEU A 47 25.43 7.83 4.69
CA LEU A 47 24.29 7.13 5.31
C LEU A 47 23.09 8.07 5.50
N THR A 48 23.29 9.29 5.99
CA THR A 48 22.19 10.25 6.21
C THR A 48 21.55 10.71 4.90
N VAL A 49 22.34 10.94 3.84
CA VAL A 49 21.82 11.27 2.51
C VAL A 49 21.00 10.11 1.94
N LEU A 50 21.50 8.86 2.06
CA LEU A 50 20.77 7.68 1.59
C LEU A 50 19.47 7.44 2.37
N VAL A 51 19.46 7.63 3.70
CA VAL A 51 18.25 7.52 4.52
C VAL A 51 17.22 8.57 4.13
N ARG A 52 17.64 9.83 3.96
CA ARG A 52 16.74 10.93 3.51
C ARG A 52 16.19 10.66 2.11
N PHE A 53 17.04 10.17 1.20
CA PHE A 53 16.64 9.80 -0.16
C PHE A 53 15.59 8.69 -0.14
N TYR A 54 15.83 7.62 0.62
CA TYR A 54 14.87 6.51 0.76
C TYR A 54 13.56 6.97 1.40
N GLN A 55 13.62 7.80 2.44
CA GLN A 55 12.43 8.38 3.06
C GLN A 55 11.65 9.26 2.07
N ARG A 56 12.34 9.99 1.19
CA ARG A 56 11.68 10.80 0.16
C ARG A 56 11.06 9.95 -0.94
N LEU A 57 11.74 8.89 -1.39
CA LEU A 57 11.19 7.93 -2.35
C LEU A 57 9.95 7.22 -1.81
N THR A 58 9.99 6.77 -0.56
CA THR A 58 8.83 6.15 0.09
C THR A 58 7.68 7.14 0.22
N ASN A 59 7.93 8.39 0.61
CA ASN A 59 6.92 9.45 0.63
C ASN A 59 6.35 9.79 -0.75
N LEU A 60 7.16 9.78 -1.80
CA LEU A 60 6.69 10.00 -3.17
C LEU A 60 5.80 8.84 -3.62
N SER A 61 6.23 7.60 -3.34
CA SER A 61 5.45 6.40 -3.66
C SER A 61 4.09 6.38 -2.95
N SER A 62 4.05 6.78 -1.67
CA SER A 62 2.81 6.85 -0.90
C SER A 62 1.89 7.96 -1.40
N ARG A 63 2.43 9.15 -1.71
CA ARG A 63 1.67 10.24 -2.34
C ARG A 63 1.08 9.80 -3.69
N ARG A 64 1.87 9.13 -4.54
CA ARG A 64 1.40 8.61 -5.82
C ARG A 64 0.25 7.61 -5.64
N LEU A 65 0.36 6.71 -4.66
CA LEU A 65 -0.71 5.75 -4.36
C LEU A 65 -1.97 6.47 -3.85
N ASN A 66 -1.83 7.42 -2.93
CA ASN A 66 -2.95 8.20 -2.41
C ASN A 66 -3.65 9.01 -3.51
N LEU A 67 -2.90 9.61 -4.42
CA LEU A 67 -3.44 10.31 -5.59
C LEU A 67 -4.21 9.37 -6.53
N LYS A 68 -3.68 8.16 -6.77
CA LYS A 68 -4.42 7.15 -7.55
C LYS A 68 -5.71 6.74 -6.85
N LEU A 69 -5.68 6.54 -5.54
CA LEU A 69 -6.88 6.21 -4.76
C LEU A 69 -7.90 7.35 -4.78
N SER A 70 -7.47 8.61 -4.62
CA SER A 70 -8.38 9.76 -4.68
C SER A 70 -8.98 9.94 -6.06
N LEU A 71 -8.19 9.72 -7.12
CA LEU A 71 -8.65 9.77 -8.50
C LEU A 71 -9.71 8.69 -8.76
N ASN A 72 -9.46 7.44 -8.32
CA ASN A 72 -10.45 6.37 -8.48
C ASN A 72 -11.74 6.66 -7.70
N ARG A 73 -11.65 7.23 -6.50
CA ARG A 73 -12.83 7.68 -5.73
C ARG A 73 -13.60 8.78 -6.46
N ALA A 74 -12.90 9.74 -7.06
CA ALA A 74 -13.53 10.81 -7.83
C ALA A 74 -14.27 10.28 -9.06
N ILE A 75 -13.65 9.35 -9.81
CA ILE A 75 -14.30 8.68 -10.96
C ILE A 75 -15.56 7.93 -10.51
N TYR A 76 -15.49 7.21 -9.40
CA TYR A 76 -16.65 6.49 -8.87
C TYR A 76 -17.81 7.44 -8.51
N ILE A 77 -17.50 8.54 -7.82
CA ILE A 77 -18.50 9.57 -7.46
C ILE A 77 -19.09 10.22 -8.71
N GLU A 78 -18.26 10.51 -9.72
CA GLU A 78 -18.72 11.06 -10.99
C GLU A 78 -19.72 10.14 -11.70
N GLU A 79 -19.42 8.84 -11.73
CA GLU A 79 -20.30 7.84 -12.33
C GLU A 79 -21.61 7.70 -11.54
N GLU A 80 -21.54 7.67 -10.22
CA GLU A 80 -22.72 7.65 -9.35
C GLU A 80 -23.60 8.91 -9.57
N LEU A 81 -23.00 10.09 -9.65
CA LEU A 81 -23.71 11.33 -9.94
C LEU A 81 -24.35 11.33 -11.34
N ARG A 82 -23.69 10.76 -12.35
CA ARG A 82 -24.27 10.60 -13.69
C ARG A 82 -25.51 9.72 -13.68
N ILE A 83 -25.47 8.61 -12.95
CA ILE A 83 -26.61 7.70 -12.80
C ILE A 83 -27.78 8.43 -12.12
N HIS A 84 -27.52 9.15 -11.03
CA HIS A 84 -28.55 9.94 -10.35
C HIS A 84 -29.13 11.04 -11.23
N LEU A 85 -28.28 11.75 -11.99
CA LEU A 85 -28.71 12.78 -12.92
C LEU A 85 -29.64 12.18 -13.99
N ALA A 86 -29.25 11.07 -14.62
CA ALA A 86 -30.09 10.38 -15.60
C ALA A 86 -31.43 9.92 -15.00
N GLY A 87 -31.42 9.47 -13.73
CA GLY A 87 -32.64 9.13 -12.99
C GLY A 87 -33.56 10.34 -12.80
N VAL A 88 -33.01 11.47 -12.34
CA VAL A 88 -33.77 12.72 -12.16
C VAL A 88 -34.30 13.26 -13.48
N GLU A 89 -33.54 13.19 -14.57
CA GLU A 89 -34.01 13.57 -15.90
C GLU A 89 -35.18 12.71 -16.37
N ALA A 90 -35.12 11.40 -16.12
CA ALA A 90 -36.22 10.48 -16.42
C ALA A 90 -37.47 10.82 -15.59
N GLU A 91 -37.33 11.07 -14.29
CA GLU A 91 -38.43 11.49 -13.41
C GLU A 91 -39.04 12.83 -13.85
N LEU A 92 -38.21 13.83 -14.18
CA LEU A 92 -38.68 15.11 -14.71
C LEU A 92 -39.42 14.94 -16.03
N SER A 93 -38.96 14.05 -16.91
CA SER A 93 -39.67 13.75 -18.16
C SER A 93 -41.04 13.12 -17.90
N LEU A 94 -41.16 12.30 -16.85
CA LEU A 94 -42.41 11.66 -16.45
C LEU A 94 -43.37 12.67 -15.82
N ILE A 95 -42.86 13.57 -14.97
CA ILE A 95 -43.63 14.68 -14.40
C ILE A 95 -44.17 15.56 -15.52
N LYS A 96 -43.33 15.95 -16.50
CA LYS A 96 -43.76 16.75 -17.66
C LYS A 96 -44.90 16.07 -18.42
N LYS A 97 -44.74 14.80 -18.80
CA LYS A 97 -45.78 14.01 -19.48
C LYS A 97 -47.07 13.94 -18.65
N SER A 98 -46.95 13.72 -17.34
CA SER A 98 -48.12 13.66 -16.45
C SER A 98 -48.81 15.03 -16.35
N SER A 99 -48.06 16.13 -16.29
CA SER A 99 -48.61 17.48 -16.26
C SER A 99 -49.29 17.87 -17.59
N GLU A 100 -48.69 17.49 -18.72
CA GLU A 100 -49.29 17.68 -20.05
C GLU A 100 -50.61 16.92 -20.16
N SER A 101 -50.63 15.64 -19.74
CA SER A 101 -51.86 14.83 -19.74
C SER A 101 -52.96 15.37 -18.82
N LEU A 102 -52.61 16.03 -17.71
CA LEU A 102 -53.56 16.66 -16.80
C LEU A 102 -54.14 17.95 -17.37
N ILE A 103 -53.32 18.74 -18.08
CA ILE A 103 -53.77 19.97 -18.75
C ILE A 103 -54.70 19.61 -19.91
N ASP A 104 -54.30 18.68 -20.78
CA ASP A 104 -55.10 18.22 -21.91
C ASP A 104 -56.38 17.48 -21.46
N GLY A 105 -56.30 16.70 -20.38
CA GLY A 105 -57.44 15.99 -19.80
C GLY A 105 -58.49 16.88 -19.11
N SER A 106 -58.19 18.16 -18.86
CA SER A 106 -59.17 19.12 -18.31
C SER A 106 -60.11 19.70 -19.36
N ILE A 107 -59.80 19.55 -20.66
CA ILE A 107 -60.58 20.15 -21.76
C ILE A 107 -61.71 19.22 -22.23
N ASP A 108 -61.61 17.89 -22.04
CA ASP A 108 -62.56 16.90 -22.60
C ASP A 108 -63.34 16.08 -21.56
N GLN A 109 -63.42 16.54 -20.31
CA GLN A 109 -63.74 15.73 -19.14
C GLN A 109 -65.20 15.22 -18.98
N ASN A 110 -66.01 15.13 -20.03
CA ASN A 110 -67.42 14.72 -19.89
C ASN A 110 -67.87 13.48 -20.68
N THR A 111 -66.98 12.69 -21.30
CA THR A 111 -67.40 11.42 -21.95
C THR A 111 -66.40 10.26 -21.83
N GLU A 112 -65.92 9.94 -20.62
CA GLU A 112 -65.32 8.62 -20.39
C GLU A 112 -66.41 7.53 -20.50
N THR A 113 -66.56 6.99 -21.69
CA THR A 113 -67.44 5.85 -21.97
C THR A 113 -66.81 4.56 -21.41
N ALA A 114 -67.61 3.62 -20.91
CA ALA A 114 -67.10 2.38 -20.31
C ALA A 114 -66.14 1.58 -21.24
N GLU A 115 -66.27 1.75 -22.55
CA GLU A 115 -65.35 1.18 -23.54
C GLU A 115 -63.95 1.78 -23.51
N SER A 116 -63.78 3.07 -23.19
CA SER A 116 -62.45 3.70 -23.12
C SER A 116 -61.66 3.16 -21.93
N LEU A 117 -62.31 2.96 -20.79
CA LEU A 117 -61.74 2.35 -19.59
C LEU A 117 -61.35 0.88 -19.81
N GLU A 118 -62.16 0.12 -20.54
CA GLU A 118 -61.86 -1.28 -20.84
C GLU A 118 -60.64 -1.40 -21.79
N ARG A 119 -60.52 -0.51 -22.79
CA ARG A 119 -59.33 -0.43 -23.65
C ARG A 119 -58.07 -0.05 -22.85
N GLN A 120 -58.20 0.87 -21.89
CA GLN A 120 -57.10 1.27 -21.02
C GLN A 120 -56.64 0.12 -20.11
N ARG A 121 -57.58 -0.64 -19.53
CA ARG A 121 -57.29 -1.85 -18.76
C ARG A 121 -56.51 -2.87 -19.58
N GLN A 122 -56.94 -3.14 -20.81
CA GLN A 122 -56.25 -4.06 -21.70
C GLN A 122 -54.85 -3.56 -22.08
N ALA A 123 -54.66 -2.26 -22.28
CA ALA A 123 -53.35 -1.66 -22.55
C ALA A 123 -52.39 -1.82 -21.35
N ILE A 124 -52.87 -1.61 -20.12
CA ILE A 124 -52.08 -1.80 -18.90
C ILE A 124 -51.69 -3.28 -18.74
N VAL A 125 -52.62 -4.21 -18.96
CA VAL A 125 -52.34 -5.65 -18.88
C VAL A 125 -51.31 -6.08 -19.93
N ARG A 126 -51.36 -5.53 -21.15
CA ARG A 126 -50.34 -5.78 -22.17
C ARG A 126 -48.96 -5.28 -21.73
N LYS A 127 -48.86 -4.03 -21.25
CA LYS A 127 -47.59 -3.48 -20.75
C LYS A 127 -47.05 -4.26 -19.55
N ALA A 128 -47.90 -4.69 -18.63
CA ALA A 128 -47.49 -5.52 -17.50
C ALA A 128 -46.87 -6.85 -17.96
N LYS A 129 -47.45 -7.49 -18.99
CA LYS A 129 -46.89 -8.70 -19.59
C LYS A 129 -45.56 -8.44 -20.31
N GLU A 130 -45.42 -7.31 -21.00
CA GLU A 130 -44.17 -6.90 -21.64
C GLU A 130 -43.06 -6.69 -20.61
N TYR A 131 -43.31 -5.98 -19.51
CA TYR A 131 -42.34 -5.82 -18.43
C TYR A 131 -41.98 -7.13 -17.74
N GLN A 132 -42.95 -8.03 -17.57
CA GLN A 132 -42.70 -9.36 -17.02
C GLN A 132 -41.79 -10.18 -17.95
N ALA A 133 -41.98 -10.07 -19.27
CA ALA A 133 -41.11 -10.71 -20.26
C ALA A 133 -39.70 -10.10 -20.26
N GLN A 134 -39.57 -8.77 -20.13
CA GLN A 134 -38.27 -8.09 -20.01
C GLN A 134 -37.53 -8.50 -18.74
N LEU A 135 -38.23 -8.63 -17.60
CA LEU A 135 -37.65 -9.15 -16.36
C LEU A 135 -37.19 -10.59 -16.50
N ALA A 136 -37.99 -11.45 -17.14
CA ALA A 136 -37.58 -12.83 -17.41
C ALA A 136 -36.34 -12.88 -18.33
N GLN A 137 -36.27 -12.00 -19.34
CA GLN A 137 -35.13 -11.90 -20.23
C GLN A 137 -33.87 -11.41 -19.51
N LEU A 138 -33.97 -10.38 -18.65
CA LEU A 138 -32.85 -9.90 -17.83
C LEU A 138 -32.38 -10.97 -16.83
N ASN A 139 -33.30 -11.70 -16.22
CA ASN A 139 -32.98 -12.82 -15.33
C ASN A 139 -32.38 -14.02 -16.08
N SER A 140 -32.59 -14.13 -17.40
CA SER A 140 -31.93 -15.14 -18.24
C SER A 140 -30.58 -14.67 -18.78
N MET A 141 -30.39 -13.36 -19.00
CA MET A 141 -29.12 -12.76 -19.44
C MET A 141 -28.14 -12.59 -18.27
N SER A 142 -28.64 -12.40 -17.05
CA SER A 142 -27.83 -12.42 -15.84
C SER A 142 -27.80 -13.85 -15.29
N PRO A 143 -26.64 -14.53 -15.26
CA PRO A 143 -26.57 -15.87 -14.68
C PRO A 143 -26.92 -15.80 -13.18
N PRO A 144 -27.87 -16.60 -12.68
CA PRO A 144 -28.30 -16.56 -11.27
C PRO A 144 -27.28 -17.16 -10.28
N GLU A 145 -26.09 -17.55 -10.72
CA GLU A 145 -25.17 -18.40 -9.94
C GLU A 145 -23.89 -17.71 -9.45
N SER A 146 -23.64 -16.45 -9.82
CA SER A 146 -22.33 -15.84 -9.54
C SER A 146 -22.20 -15.17 -8.17
N LEU A 147 -23.27 -14.70 -7.54
CA LEU A 147 -23.14 -13.96 -6.28
C LEU A 147 -22.79 -14.88 -5.09
N SER A 148 -23.43 -16.06 -5.01
CA SER A 148 -23.13 -17.02 -3.94
C SER A 148 -21.74 -17.64 -4.08
N THR A 149 -21.28 -17.87 -5.31
CA THR A 149 -19.93 -18.39 -5.59
C THR A 149 -18.87 -17.33 -5.34
N VAL A 150 -19.13 -16.07 -5.71
CA VAL A 150 -18.22 -14.94 -5.41
C VAL A 150 -18.07 -14.68 -3.92
N ILE A 151 -19.14 -14.81 -3.11
CA ILE A 151 -19.04 -14.67 -1.65
C ILE A 151 -18.19 -15.80 -1.04
N SER A 152 -18.45 -17.05 -1.44
CA SER A 152 -17.64 -18.20 -1.01
C SER A 152 -16.17 -18.05 -1.42
N ASP A 153 -15.89 -17.59 -2.63
CA ASP A 153 -14.53 -17.37 -3.11
C ASP A 153 -13.82 -16.24 -2.35
N LEU A 154 -14.55 -15.18 -1.97
CA LEU A 154 -14.03 -14.10 -1.14
C LEU A 154 -13.68 -14.58 0.27
N GLU A 155 -14.51 -15.43 0.87
CA GLU A 155 -14.23 -16.04 2.18
C GLU A 155 -12.98 -16.93 2.11
N GLN A 156 -12.84 -17.75 1.07
CA GLN A 156 -11.63 -18.55 0.85
C GLN A 156 -10.37 -17.69 0.67
N LEU A 157 -10.47 -16.57 -0.04
CA LEU A 157 -9.37 -15.62 -0.19
C LEU A 157 -9.02 -14.93 1.13
N GLN A 158 -10.02 -14.61 1.95
CA GLN A 158 -9.82 -14.02 3.27
C GLN A 158 -9.07 -14.98 4.19
N ASP A 159 -9.43 -16.27 4.19
CA ASP A 159 -8.78 -17.26 5.05
C ASP A 159 -7.34 -17.55 4.60
N ARG A 160 -7.08 -17.64 3.29
CA ARG A 160 -5.70 -17.72 2.76
C ARG A 160 -4.85 -16.52 3.16
N ASN A 161 -5.44 -15.32 3.21
CA ASN A 161 -4.73 -14.12 3.67
C ASN A 161 -4.41 -14.18 5.16
N LYS A 162 -5.34 -14.63 6.01
CA LYS A 162 -5.09 -14.83 7.44
C LYS A 162 -3.94 -15.82 7.68
N GLU A 163 -3.93 -16.94 6.97
CA GLU A 163 -2.86 -17.94 7.07
C GLU A 163 -1.48 -17.37 6.70
N ARG A 164 -1.41 -16.62 5.59
CA ARG A 164 -0.19 -15.94 5.15
C ARG A 164 0.27 -14.92 6.18
N GLU A 165 -0.65 -14.15 6.76
CA GLU A 165 -0.32 -13.16 7.79
C GLU A 165 0.25 -13.83 9.05
N GLN A 166 -0.34 -14.94 9.49
CA GLN A 166 0.20 -15.72 10.59
C GLN A 166 1.60 -16.26 10.28
N ALA A 167 1.82 -16.77 9.07
CA ALA A 167 3.14 -17.24 8.65
C ALA A 167 4.18 -16.10 8.65
N ILE A 168 3.81 -14.91 8.19
CA ILE A 168 4.65 -13.71 8.24
C ILE A 168 4.95 -13.33 9.69
N ARG A 169 3.96 -13.33 10.58
CA ARG A 169 4.17 -13.04 12.01
C ARG A 169 5.14 -14.04 12.65
N ARG A 170 5.02 -15.33 12.36
CA ARG A 170 5.96 -16.36 12.83
C ARG A 170 7.39 -16.11 12.31
N LYS A 171 7.53 -15.81 11.01
CA LYS A 171 8.84 -15.47 10.41
C LYS A 171 9.44 -14.20 11.02
N ARG A 172 8.63 -13.17 11.26
CA ARG A 172 9.07 -11.93 11.92
C ARG A 172 9.57 -12.19 13.34
N LYS A 173 8.82 -12.93 14.16
CA LYS A 173 9.27 -13.35 15.50
C LYS A 173 10.57 -14.13 15.45
N ARG A 174 10.72 -15.03 14.46
CA ARG A 174 11.96 -15.77 14.24
C ARG A 174 13.12 -14.81 13.92
N ILE A 175 12.94 -13.88 12.98
CA ILE A 175 13.95 -12.87 12.63
C ILE A 175 14.30 -11.99 13.83
N GLU A 176 13.29 -11.59 14.63
CA GLU A 176 13.48 -10.80 15.85
C GLU A 176 14.31 -11.56 16.89
N ALA A 177 14.08 -12.86 17.08
CA ALA A 177 14.93 -13.70 17.92
C ALA A 177 16.39 -13.80 17.42
N PHE A 178 16.63 -13.53 16.14
CA PHE A 178 17.97 -13.47 15.54
C PHE A 178 18.51 -12.03 15.39
N ARG A 179 17.80 -11.00 15.84
CA ARG A 179 18.33 -9.61 15.86
C ARG A 179 19.46 -9.55 16.89
N GLY A 180 20.69 -9.72 16.42
CA GLY A 180 21.91 -9.74 17.24
C GLY A 180 22.88 -10.87 16.86
N LEU A 181 22.44 -11.89 16.13
CA LEU A 181 23.32 -12.88 15.54
C LEU A 181 23.79 -12.42 14.16
N PRO A 182 25.07 -12.66 13.78
CA PRO A 182 25.52 -12.38 12.43
C PRO A 182 24.74 -13.24 11.43
N ALA A 183 24.44 -12.68 10.26
CA ALA A 183 23.58 -13.29 9.24
C ALA A 183 24.06 -14.69 8.78
N ASN A 184 25.35 -14.99 8.96
CA ASN A 184 25.96 -16.28 8.65
C ASN A 184 26.16 -17.11 9.94
N PRO A 185 25.49 -18.27 10.09
CA PRO A 185 25.62 -19.10 11.30
C PRO A 185 27.03 -19.66 11.49
N GLU A 186 27.77 -19.89 10.40
CA GLU A 186 29.17 -20.34 10.47
C GLU A 186 30.10 -19.22 11.00
N LEU A 187 29.83 -17.97 10.65
CA LEU A 187 30.59 -16.83 11.20
C LEU A 187 30.31 -16.68 12.70
N ALA A 188 29.06 -16.89 13.13
CA ALA A 188 28.72 -16.91 14.55
C ALA A 188 29.49 -18.00 15.31
N ARG A 189 29.61 -19.20 14.73
CA ARG A 189 30.37 -20.31 15.32
C ARG A 189 31.86 -20.00 15.45
N LEU A 190 32.47 -19.45 14.41
CA LEU A 190 33.88 -19.07 14.44
C LEU A 190 34.14 -17.97 15.49
N SER A 191 33.27 -16.96 15.56
CA SER A 191 33.36 -15.90 16.58
C SER A 191 33.19 -16.45 17.99
N LEU A 192 32.27 -17.39 18.22
CA LEU A 192 32.10 -18.07 19.50
C LEU A 192 33.37 -18.87 19.87
N LEU A 193 33.92 -19.65 18.94
CA LEU A 193 35.15 -20.40 19.17
C LEU A 193 36.30 -19.47 19.55
N GLN A 194 36.48 -18.36 18.84
CA GLN A 194 37.48 -17.35 19.17
C GLN A 194 37.26 -16.74 20.56
N ALA A 195 36.02 -16.36 20.89
CA ALA A 195 35.69 -15.82 22.21
C ALA A 195 35.98 -16.82 23.33
N THR A 196 35.68 -18.11 23.13
CA THR A 196 35.99 -19.16 24.13
C THR A 196 37.49 -19.38 24.28
N HIS A 197 38.26 -19.25 23.20
CA HIS A 197 39.72 -19.34 23.25
C HIS A 197 40.29 -18.18 24.08
N ASN A 198 39.89 -16.94 23.78
CA ASN A 198 40.31 -15.75 24.52
C ASN A 198 39.95 -15.84 26.02
N LEU A 199 38.76 -16.36 26.33
CA LEU A 199 38.34 -16.57 27.73
C LEU A 199 39.23 -17.58 28.45
N ARG A 200 39.64 -18.67 27.79
CA ARG A 200 40.60 -19.63 28.37
C ARG A 200 41.97 -19.00 28.60
N GLU A 201 42.46 -18.20 27.68
CA GLU A 201 43.74 -17.49 27.83
C GLU A 201 43.71 -16.52 29.01
N LEU A 202 42.65 -15.72 29.12
CA LEU A 202 42.45 -14.81 30.26
C LEU A 202 42.33 -15.57 31.59
N THR A 203 41.66 -16.72 31.58
CA THR A 203 41.52 -17.57 32.77
C THR A 203 42.89 -18.10 33.20
N ARG A 204 43.71 -18.60 32.26
CA ARG A 204 45.09 -19.05 32.54
C ARG A 204 45.96 -17.91 33.06
N ALA A 205 45.86 -16.72 32.46
CA ALA A 205 46.60 -15.54 32.90
C ALA A 205 46.21 -15.14 34.33
N ARG A 206 44.91 -15.17 34.64
CA ARG A 206 44.39 -14.94 36.00
C ARG A 206 44.93 -15.97 36.99
N GLU A 207 44.87 -17.25 36.67
CA GLU A 207 45.38 -18.33 37.53
C GLU A 207 46.90 -18.21 37.75
N GLY A 208 47.65 -17.85 36.71
CA GLY A 208 49.08 -17.59 36.80
C GLY A 208 49.42 -16.40 37.72
N LEU A 209 48.66 -15.31 37.63
CA LEU A 209 48.80 -14.17 38.53
C LEU A 209 48.46 -14.54 39.99
N LEU A 210 47.36 -15.25 40.21
CA LEU A 210 46.97 -15.71 41.54
C LEU A 210 48.02 -16.64 42.16
N SER A 211 48.60 -17.54 41.36
CA SER A 211 49.66 -18.45 41.82
C SER A 211 50.90 -17.67 42.26
N ARG A 212 51.34 -16.67 41.48
CA ARG A 212 52.46 -15.79 41.84
C ARG A 212 52.19 -14.96 43.10
N MET A 213 50.95 -14.50 43.30
CA MET A 213 50.59 -13.79 44.53
C MET A 213 50.73 -14.70 45.76
N ILE A 214 50.25 -15.94 45.68
CA ILE A 214 50.36 -16.92 46.77
C ILE A 214 51.83 -17.26 47.06
N GLU A 215 52.67 -17.41 46.02
CA GLU A 215 54.11 -17.65 46.17
C GLU A 215 54.82 -16.47 46.86
N ASN A 216 54.46 -15.23 46.49
CA ASN A 216 55.01 -14.01 47.10
C ASN A 216 54.58 -13.84 48.57
N GLU A 217 53.35 -14.22 48.92
CA GLU A 217 52.88 -14.19 50.32
C GLU A 217 53.57 -15.25 51.19
N ARG A 218 53.90 -16.43 50.64
CA ARG A 218 54.65 -17.47 51.36
C ARG A 218 56.13 -17.17 51.54
N SER A 219 56.68 -16.27 50.72
CA SER A 219 58.10 -15.90 50.73
C SER A 219 58.40 -14.70 51.63
N ARG A 220 57.38 -14.14 52.29
CA ARG A 220 57.48 -13.09 53.30
C ARG A 220 57.35 -13.66 54.70
#